data_AF-A0A0K8RIP7-F1
#
_entry.id   AF-A0A0K8RIP7-F1
#
_cell.length_a   1.000
_cell.length_b   1.000
_cell.length_c   1.000
_cell.angle_alpha   90.00
_cell.angle_beta   90.00
_cell.angle_gamma   90.00
#
_symmetry.space_group_name_H-M   'P 1'
#
loop_
_entity.id
_entity.type
_entity.pdbx_description
1 polymer ?
#
loop_
_entity_poly.entity_id
_entity_poly.type
_entity_poly.pdbx_seq_one_letter_code
_entity_poly.pdbx_strand_id
1 'polypeptide(L)'
;MKNTGLSFFIMGTTRLIVAMFVLLAICKPTVTGVTLKGADNLAPECGPKIEALCKNDTAGTLEEVQVTPRDCQVTCTYRLPGERTVSRGGFLVQNIDSAIVKLPQGMPCAFGATCDTNGKCSCSFCNKMGGK
;
A
#
# COMPACT_ATOMS: atom_id res chain seq x y z
N MET A 1 53.76 -16.32 16.96
CA MET A 1 53.11 -16.95 15.77
C MET A 1 52.39 -18.21 16.27
N LYS A 2 51.11 -18.47 16.07
CA LYS A 2 50.10 -17.96 15.12
C LYS A 2 48.74 -17.88 15.82
N ASN A 3 47.96 -16.89 15.41
CA ASN A 3 46.59 -16.61 15.80
C ASN A 3 45.65 -17.72 15.31
N THR A 4 45.53 -18.83 16.04
CA THR A 4 44.65 -19.96 15.66
C THR A 4 43.27 -19.89 16.31
N GLY A 5 43.05 -18.92 17.20
CA GLY A 5 41.75 -18.71 17.86
C GLY A 5 40.80 -17.79 17.07
N LEU A 6 41.33 -16.83 16.31
CA LEU A 6 40.54 -15.79 15.64
C LEU A 6 39.80 -16.31 14.39
N SER A 7 40.37 -17.31 13.69
CA SER A 7 39.86 -17.84 12.42
C SER A 7 38.56 -18.65 12.56
N PHE A 8 38.34 -19.32 13.69
CA PHE A 8 37.10 -20.08 13.92
C PHE A 8 35.90 -19.19 14.24
N PHE A 9 36.12 -18.03 14.89
CA PHE A 9 35.05 -17.05 15.13
C PHE A 9 34.60 -16.35 13.84
N ILE A 10 35.51 -16.15 12.88
CA ILE A 10 35.20 -15.45 11.62
C ILE A 10 34.33 -16.33 10.69
N MET A 11 34.53 -17.65 10.66
CA MET A 11 33.77 -18.57 9.80
C MET A 11 32.32 -18.81 10.29
N GLY A 12 32.07 -18.78 11.61
CA GLY A 12 30.74 -18.93 12.18
C GLY A 12 29.89 -17.66 12.11
N THR A 13 30.51 -16.50 12.34
CA THR A 13 29.82 -15.20 12.29
C THR A 13 29.39 -14.82 10.88
N THR A 14 30.20 -15.12 9.85
CA THR A 14 29.80 -14.90 8.45
C THR A 14 28.55 -15.68 8.05
N ARG A 15 28.39 -16.94 8.51
CA ARG A 15 27.17 -17.71 8.21
C ARG A 15 25.92 -17.17 8.91
N LEU A 16 26.05 -16.72 10.15
CA LEU A 16 24.94 -16.10 10.90
C LEU A 16 24.52 -14.75 10.31
N ILE A 17 25.48 -13.93 9.88
CA ILE A 17 25.21 -12.65 9.24
C ILE A 17 24.51 -12.85 7.90
N VAL A 18 24.99 -13.79 7.06
CA VAL A 18 24.34 -14.11 5.78
C VAL A 18 22.91 -14.63 5.99
N ALA A 19 22.67 -15.47 7.00
CA ALA A 19 21.32 -15.94 7.33
C ALA A 19 20.38 -14.80 7.78
N MET A 20 20.87 -13.84 8.57
CA MET A 20 20.07 -12.65 8.93
C MET A 20 19.74 -11.77 7.72
N PHE A 21 20.66 -11.58 6.78
CA PHE A 21 20.40 -10.83 5.54
C PHE A 21 19.36 -11.51 4.64
N VAL A 22 19.36 -12.85 4.58
CA VAL A 22 18.32 -13.61 3.84
C VAL A 22 16.94 -13.44 4.50
N LEU A 23 16.85 -13.42 5.83
CA LEU A 23 15.58 -13.18 6.53
C LEU A 23 15.03 -11.76 6.28
N LEU A 24 15.90 -10.76 6.23
CA LEU A 24 15.51 -9.38 5.92
C LEU A 24 14.96 -9.21 4.49
N ALA A 25 15.35 -10.07 3.55
CA ALA A 25 14.78 -10.07 2.20
C ALA A 25 13.36 -10.66 2.12
N ILE A 26 12.93 -11.43 3.12
CA ILE A 26 11.60 -12.07 3.18
C ILE A 26 10.61 -11.19 3.96
N CYS A 27 11.11 -10.38 4.89
CA CYS A 27 10.32 -9.35 5.53
C CYS A 27 9.99 -8.27 4.51
N LYS A 28 8.75 -8.29 3.99
CA LYS A 28 8.17 -7.15 3.26
C LYS A 28 8.49 -5.89 4.09
N PRO A 29 9.00 -4.81 3.48
CA PRO A 29 9.20 -3.58 4.22
C PRO A 29 7.85 -3.25 4.86
N THR A 30 7.81 -3.21 6.19
CA THR A 30 6.64 -2.73 6.92
C THR A 30 6.54 -1.27 6.54
N VAL A 31 5.77 -1.06 5.48
CA VAL A 31 5.40 0.21 4.94
C VAL A 31 4.82 1.05 6.08
N THR A 32 5.11 2.34 6.02
CA THR A 32 4.60 3.43 6.87
C THR A 32 3.31 3.07 7.60
N GLY A 33 3.15 3.46 8.87
CA GLY A 33 2.01 3.11 9.77
C GLY A 33 0.58 3.48 9.30
N VAL A 34 0.42 3.75 8.02
CA VAL A 34 -0.80 3.83 7.23
C VAL A 34 -1.36 2.43 7.01
N THR A 35 -2.65 2.25 7.29
CA THR A 35 -3.32 0.95 7.06
C THR A 35 -3.72 0.84 5.59
N LEU A 36 -3.15 -0.13 4.85
CA LEU A 36 -3.55 -0.43 3.47
C LEU A 36 -4.58 -1.57 3.45
N LYS A 37 -5.80 -1.30 2.96
CA LYS A 37 -6.89 -2.27 2.83
C LYS A 37 -7.24 -2.53 1.36
N GLY A 38 -7.72 -3.73 1.04
CA GLY A 38 -8.21 -4.07 -0.30
C GLY A 38 -7.12 -4.26 -1.36
N ALA A 39 -5.85 -4.28 -0.95
CA ALA A 39 -4.69 -4.53 -1.80
C ALA A 39 -4.16 -5.97 -1.69
N ASP A 40 -4.87 -6.87 -1.03
CA ASP A 40 -4.42 -8.24 -0.73
C ASP A 40 -4.14 -9.08 -1.99
N ASN A 41 -4.85 -8.78 -3.09
CA ASN A 41 -4.69 -9.43 -4.38
C ASN A 41 -3.64 -8.76 -5.27
N LEU A 42 -2.99 -7.69 -4.79
CA LEU A 42 -1.97 -6.97 -5.53
C LEU A 42 -0.57 -7.44 -5.14
N ALA A 43 0.36 -7.27 -6.07
CA ALA A 43 1.75 -7.57 -5.82
C ALA A 43 2.31 -6.62 -4.74
N PRO A 44 3.24 -7.06 -3.87
CA PRO A 44 3.73 -6.26 -2.74
C PRO A 44 4.34 -4.91 -3.16
N GLU A 45 4.91 -4.81 -4.36
CA GLU A 45 5.43 -3.57 -4.95
C GLU A 45 4.34 -2.55 -5.33
N CYS A 46 3.07 -2.96 -5.39
CA CYS A 46 1.95 -2.06 -5.65
C CYS A 46 1.60 -1.19 -4.45
N GLY A 47 1.73 -1.72 -3.21
CA GLY A 47 1.34 -1.01 -1.98
C GLY A 47 1.93 0.39 -1.87
N PRO A 48 3.27 0.55 -1.92
CA PRO A 48 3.91 1.87 -1.84
C PRO A 48 3.48 2.84 -2.95
N LYS A 49 3.17 2.33 -4.16
CA LYS A 49 2.70 3.15 -5.27
C LYS A 49 1.28 3.65 -5.05
N ILE A 50 0.42 2.81 -4.46
CA ILE A 50 -0.96 3.18 -4.12
C ILE A 50 -0.96 4.22 -3.01
N GLU A 51 -0.16 4.03 -1.97
CA GLU A 51 -0.03 5.04 -0.91
C GLU A 51 0.50 6.37 -1.44
N ALA A 52 1.39 6.35 -2.44
CA ALA A 52 1.87 7.56 -3.09
C ALA A 52 0.75 8.33 -3.82
N LEU A 53 -0.32 7.67 -4.27
CA LEU A 53 -1.50 8.34 -4.84
C LEU A 53 -2.24 9.18 -3.79
N CYS A 54 -2.13 8.81 -2.52
CA CYS A 54 -2.76 9.49 -1.39
C CYS A 54 -1.88 10.55 -0.74
N LYS A 55 -0.66 10.79 -1.23
CA LYS A 55 0.20 11.84 -0.67
C LYS A 55 -0.35 13.22 -1.03
N ASN A 56 -1.00 13.85 -0.07
CA ASN A 56 -1.46 15.22 -0.15
C ASN A 56 -1.05 15.96 1.13
N ASP A 57 -0.06 16.84 1.02
CA ASP A 57 0.54 17.56 2.16
C ASP A 57 -0.45 18.53 2.85
N THR A 58 -1.57 18.85 2.19
CA THR A 58 -2.59 19.77 2.73
C THR A 58 -3.73 19.07 3.46
N ALA A 59 -3.91 17.76 3.28
CA ALA A 59 -5.05 17.01 3.80
C ALA A 59 -4.88 16.51 5.25
N GLY A 60 -3.67 16.65 5.82
CA GLY A 60 -3.33 16.15 7.16
C GLY A 60 -2.51 14.85 7.11
N THR A 61 -2.52 14.09 8.21
CA THR A 61 -1.74 12.85 8.32
C THR A 61 -2.53 11.69 7.73
N LEU A 62 -2.00 11.02 6.71
CA LEU A 62 -2.63 9.83 6.14
C LEU A 62 -2.69 8.70 7.19
N GLU A 63 -3.88 8.17 7.48
CA GLU A 63 -4.07 7.06 8.44
C GLU A 63 -4.48 5.75 7.74
N GLU A 64 -5.30 5.84 6.68
CA GLU A 64 -5.81 4.66 5.99
C GLU A 64 -5.90 4.88 4.48
N VAL A 65 -5.59 3.82 3.73
CA VAL A 65 -5.70 3.75 2.27
C VAL A 65 -6.52 2.52 1.94
N GLN A 66 -7.75 2.73 1.46
CA GLN A 66 -8.64 1.66 1.04
C GLN A 66 -8.69 1.58 -0.47
N VAL A 67 -8.22 0.47 -1.02
CA VAL A 67 -8.24 0.21 -2.45
C VAL A 67 -9.52 -0.52 -2.81
N THR A 68 -10.23 -0.01 -3.81
CA THR A 68 -11.41 -0.66 -4.37
C THR A 68 -11.15 -0.95 -5.85
N PRO A 69 -10.50 -2.09 -6.18
CA PRO A 69 -10.04 -2.37 -7.55
C PRO A 69 -11.19 -2.37 -8.56
N ARG A 70 -12.34 -2.94 -8.18
CA ARG A 70 -13.54 -3.02 -9.04
C ARG A 70 -14.04 -1.67 -9.52
N ASP A 71 -13.93 -0.66 -8.66
CA ASP A 71 -14.35 0.70 -8.95
C ASP A 71 -13.19 1.58 -9.45
N CYS A 72 -11.99 1.00 -9.61
CA CYS A 72 -10.78 1.69 -10.02
C CYS A 72 -10.50 2.95 -9.19
N GLN A 73 -10.70 2.85 -7.88
CA GLN A 73 -10.61 3.96 -6.94
C GLN A 73 -9.82 3.57 -5.68
N VAL A 74 -9.27 4.60 -5.05
CA VAL A 74 -8.62 4.55 -3.75
C VAL A 74 -9.25 5.61 -2.87
N THR A 75 -9.72 5.21 -1.70
CA THR A 75 -10.16 6.13 -0.66
C THR A 75 -9.00 6.36 0.28
N CYS A 76 -8.54 7.60 0.35
CA CYS A 76 -7.48 8.05 1.23
C CYS A 76 -8.13 8.74 2.44
N THR A 77 -7.90 8.23 3.64
CA THR A 77 -8.43 8.81 4.88
C THR A 77 -7.31 9.50 5.64
N TYR A 78 -7.52 10.77 5.92
CA TYR A 78 -6.56 11.64 6.59
C TYR A 78 -7.09 12.03 7.96
N ARG A 79 -6.20 12.09 8.93
CA ARG A 79 -6.44 12.74 10.19
C ARG A 79 -6.14 14.23 10.08
N LEU A 80 -7.15 15.04 10.36
CA LEU A 80 -7.04 16.48 10.39
C LEU A 80 -6.23 16.94 11.62
N PRO A 81 -5.56 18.10 11.53
CA PRO A 81 -4.84 18.66 12.66
C PRO A 81 -5.80 18.95 13.84
N GLY A 82 -5.32 18.72 15.06
CA GLY A 82 -6.07 18.94 16.30
C GLY A 82 -6.40 17.65 17.05
N GLU A 83 -7.47 17.71 17.86
CA GLU A 83 -7.94 16.56 18.64
C GLU A 83 -8.44 15.43 17.73
N ARG A 84 -8.33 14.18 18.20
CA ARG A 84 -8.84 13.01 17.46
C ARG A 84 -10.35 13.04 17.28
N THR A 85 -11.06 13.65 18.22
CA THR A 85 -12.51 13.73 18.23
C THR A 85 -12.90 15.18 18.41
N VAL A 86 -13.79 15.66 17.56
CA VAL A 86 -14.30 17.04 17.60
C VAL A 86 -15.82 17.01 17.75
N SER A 87 -16.37 18.01 18.43
CA SER A 87 -17.82 18.18 18.51
C SER A 87 -18.32 18.85 17.23
N ARG A 88 -19.16 18.16 16.45
CA ARG A 88 -19.88 18.72 15.29
C ARG A 88 -21.37 18.50 15.49
N GLY A 89 -22.14 19.58 15.56
CA GLY A 89 -23.59 19.51 15.73
C GLY A 89 -24.05 18.86 17.06
N GLY A 90 -23.23 18.96 18.12
CA GLY A 90 -23.53 18.36 19.43
C GLY A 90 -23.12 16.90 19.59
N PHE A 91 -22.51 16.29 18.57
CA PHE A 91 -21.99 14.92 18.62
C PHE A 91 -20.46 14.89 18.54
N LEU A 92 -19.84 13.99 19.29
CA LEU A 92 -18.40 13.71 19.17
C LEU A 92 -18.17 12.83 17.94
N VAL A 93 -17.45 13.36 16.95
CA VAL A 93 -17.09 12.67 15.71
C VAL A 93 -15.58 12.63 15.55
N GLN A 94 -15.06 11.64 14.82
CA GLN A 94 -13.64 11.60 14.49
C GLN A 94 -13.25 12.78 13.60
N ASN A 95 -12.12 13.42 13.90
CA ASN A 95 -11.60 14.54 13.14
C ASN A 95 -10.79 14.06 11.94
N ILE A 96 -11.50 13.42 11.01
CA ILE A 96 -10.93 12.85 9.79
C ILE A 96 -11.53 13.52 8.56
N ASP A 97 -10.79 13.45 7.46
CA ASP A 97 -11.23 13.81 6.11
C ASP A 97 -10.91 12.66 5.15
N SER A 98 -11.61 12.60 4.02
CA SER A 98 -11.44 11.52 3.05
C SER A 98 -11.44 12.05 1.62
N ALA A 99 -10.48 11.61 0.83
CA ALA A 99 -10.40 11.90 -0.60
C ALA A 99 -10.51 10.61 -1.41
N ILE A 100 -11.18 10.69 -2.56
CA ILE A 100 -11.26 9.60 -3.52
C ILE A 100 -10.33 9.92 -4.70
N VAL A 101 -9.38 9.03 -4.95
CA VAL A 101 -8.39 9.14 -6.03
C VAL A 101 -8.62 8.01 -7.02
N LYS A 102 -8.55 8.31 -8.32
CA LYS A 102 -8.67 7.28 -9.36
C LYS A 102 -7.40 6.45 -9.45
N LEU A 103 -7.56 5.15 -9.63
CA LEU A 103 -6.45 4.26 -9.94
C LEU A 103 -5.90 4.55 -11.35
N PRO A 104 -4.58 4.41 -11.56
CA PRO A 104 -3.97 4.68 -12.84
C PRO A 104 -4.45 3.68 -13.90
N GLN A 105 -4.44 4.14 -15.15
CA GLN A 105 -4.77 3.30 -16.31
C GLN A 105 -3.88 2.04 -16.33
N GLY A 106 -4.49 0.91 -16.66
CA GLY A 106 -3.80 -0.38 -16.75
C GLY A 106 -3.70 -1.14 -15.43
N MET A 107 -4.08 -0.53 -14.30
CA MET A 107 -4.09 -1.24 -13.03
C MET A 107 -5.10 -2.40 -13.07
N PRO A 108 -4.75 -3.62 -12.62
CA PRO A 108 -5.69 -4.73 -12.57
C PRO A 108 -6.85 -4.44 -11.61
N CYS A 109 -8.08 -4.51 -12.12
CA CYS A 109 -9.30 -4.29 -11.34
C CYS A 109 -10.10 -5.57 -11.10
N ALA A 110 -9.94 -6.56 -11.98
CA ALA A 110 -10.55 -7.89 -11.89
C ALA A 110 -9.79 -8.89 -12.79
N PHE A 111 -10.27 -10.14 -12.84
CA PHE A 111 -9.67 -11.18 -13.67
C PHE A 111 -9.63 -10.77 -15.16
N GLY A 112 -8.42 -10.46 -15.65
CA GLY A 112 -8.18 -10.02 -17.03
C GLY A 112 -8.72 -8.62 -17.37
N ALA A 113 -9.21 -7.87 -16.39
CA ALA A 113 -9.73 -6.51 -16.58
C ALA A 113 -8.79 -5.48 -15.99
N THR A 114 -8.73 -4.31 -16.62
CA THR A 114 -7.87 -3.20 -16.20
C THR A 114 -8.64 -1.89 -16.11
N CYS A 115 -8.14 -0.97 -15.28
CA CYS A 115 -8.67 0.38 -15.20
C CYS A 115 -8.41 1.16 -16.49
N ASP A 116 -9.46 1.80 -17.02
CA ASP A 116 -9.35 2.70 -18.17
C ASP A 116 -8.99 4.14 -17.74
N THR A 117 -8.88 5.04 -18.72
CA THR A 117 -8.59 6.46 -18.49
C THR A 117 -9.69 7.20 -17.73
N ASN A 118 -10.91 6.67 -17.71
CA ASN A 118 -12.04 7.27 -17.00
C ASN A 118 -12.07 6.85 -15.53
N GLY A 119 -11.25 5.87 -15.13
CA GLY A 119 -11.30 5.25 -13.81
C GLY A 119 -12.41 4.22 -13.71
N LYS A 120 -12.72 3.49 -14.79
CA LYS A 120 -13.67 2.37 -14.80
C LYS A 120 -12.93 1.07 -15.08
N CYS A 121 -13.36 0.00 -14.42
CA CYS A 121 -12.86 -1.34 -14.70
C CYS A 121 -13.40 -1.84 -16.05
N SER A 122 -12.51 -2.16 -16.97
CA SER A 122 -12.85 -2.56 -18.34
C SER A 122 -12.25 -3.92 -18.69
N CYS A 123 -13.10 -4.83 -19.16
CA CYS A 123 -12.71 -6.15 -19.63
C CYS A 123 -12.80 -6.20 -21.16
N SER A 124 -11.66 -6.23 -21.84
CA SER A 124 -11.61 -6.26 -23.30
C SER A 124 -12.32 -7.47 -23.91
N PHE A 125 -12.25 -8.62 -23.23
CA PHE A 125 -12.95 -9.84 -23.63
C PHE A 125 -14.48 -9.65 -23.61
N CYS A 126 -15.02 -9.16 -22.49
CA CYS A 126 -16.46 -8.92 -22.35
C CYS A 126 -16.96 -7.81 -23.29
N ASN A 127 -16.19 -6.73 -23.46
CA ASN A 127 -16.56 -5.63 -24.35
C ASN A 127 -16.64 -6.06 -25.82
N LYS A 128 -15.79 -6.99 -26.25
CA LYS A 128 -15.83 -7.57 -27.61
C LYS A 128 -16.99 -8.56 -27.80
N MET A 129 -17.39 -9.28 -26.76
CA MET A 129 -18.57 -10.16 -26.80
C MET A 129 -19.90 -9.40 -26.76
N GLY A 130 -19.94 -8.23 -26.11
CA GLY A 130 -21.16 -7.42 -25.96
C GLY A 130 -21.51 -6.54 -27.16
N GLY A 131 -20.65 -6.48 -28.19
CA GLY A 131 -20.94 -5.79 -29.44
C GLY A 131 -21.82 -6.66 -30.34
N LYS A 132 -23.13 -6.42 -30.32
CA LYS A 132 -24.00 -6.75 -31.46
C LYS A 132 -23.78 -5.73 -32.58
#